data_AF-A0A7X7PAU5-F1
#
_entry.id   AF-A0A7X7PAU5-F1
#
_cell.length_a   1.000
_cell.length_b   1.000
_cell.length_c   1.000
_cell.angle_alpha   90.00
_cell.angle_beta   90.00
_cell.angle_gamma   90.00
#
_symmetry.space_group_name_H-M   'P 1'
#
loop_
_entity.id
_entity.type
_entity.pdbx_description
1 polymer ?
#
loop_
_entity_poly.entity_id
_entity_poly.type
_entity_poly.pdbx_seq_one_letter_code
_entity_poly.pdbx_strand_id
1 'polypeptide(L)' 'PARSERVAKYNQLLRIEENLGDAARYAGEVAFPRFSFEG' A
#
# COMPACT_ATOMS: atom_id res chain seq x y z
N PRO A 1 16.14 14.17 -10.94
CA PRO A 1 16.00 12.69 -11.06
C PRO A 1 15.81 12.02 -9.68
N ALA A 2 14.56 11.80 -9.26
CA ALA A 2 14.17 11.02 -8.06
C ALA A 2 12.66 11.13 -7.80
N ARG A 3 12.08 12.30 -8.08
CA ARG A 3 10.65 12.59 -7.84
C ARG A 3 9.75 11.76 -8.76
N SER A 4 10.09 11.69 -10.04
CA SER A 4 9.27 11.01 -11.06
C SER A 4 9.17 9.50 -10.83
N GLU A 5 10.25 8.84 -10.40
CA GLU A 5 10.24 7.40 -10.11
C GLU A 5 9.34 7.06 -8.91
N ARG A 6 9.39 7.87 -7.84
CA ARG A 6 8.50 7.70 -6.69
C ARG A 6 7.04 7.94 -7.07
N VAL A 7 6.76 9.01 -7.82
CA VAL A 7 5.41 9.34 -8.30
C VAL A 7 4.85 8.21 -9.18
N ALA A 8 5.66 7.66 -10.09
CA ALA A 8 5.24 6.55 -10.95
C ALA A 8 4.84 5.31 -10.13
N LYS A 9 5.57 4.99 -9.06
CA LYS A 9 5.22 3.86 -8.17
C LYS A 9 3.91 4.10 -7.43
N TYR A 10 3.66 5.30 -6.91
CA TYR A 10 2.39 5.61 -6.24
C TYR A 10 1.21 5.58 -7.20
N ASN A 11 1.36 6.15 -8.40
CA ASN A 11 0.31 6.09 -9.43
C ASN A 11 -0.03 4.64 -9.82
N GLN A 12 0.96 3.75 -9.80
CA GLN A 12 0.72 2.34 -10.06
C GLN A 12 -0.08 1.67 -8.94
N LEU A 13 0.16 2.02 -7.67
CA LEU A 13 -0.64 1.52 -6.54
C LEU A 13 -2.10 1.98 -6.66
N LEU A 14 -2.35 3.24 -7.04
CA LEU A 14 -3.70 3.76 -7.26
C LEU A 14 -4.45 2.98 -8.34
N ARG A 15 -3.80 2.71 -9.47
CA ARG A 15 -4.40 1.90 -10.56
C ARG A 15 -4.70 0.46 -10.11
N ILE A 16 -3.84 -0.13 -9.27
CA ILE A 16 -4.07 -1.47 -8.73
C ILE A 16 -5.26 -1.46 -7.77
N GLU A 17 -5.38 -0.44 -6.92
CA GLU A 17 -6.52 -0.26 -6.02
C GLU A 17 -7.83 -0.08 -6.81
N GLU A 18 -7.84 0.79 -7.83
CA GLU A 18 -8.96 0.97 -8.75
C GLU A 18 -9.37 -0.33 -9.45
N ASN A 19 -8.41 -1.12 -9.94
CA ASN A 19 -8.67 -2.40 -10.59
C ASN A 19 -9.24 -3.47 -9.65
N LEU A 20 -8.87 -3.43 -8.37
CA LEU A 20 -9.34 -4.39 -7.37
C LEU A 20 -10.72 -4.03 -6.82
N GLY A 21 -11.12 -2.76 -6.86
CA GLY A 21 -12.41 -2.29 -6.36
C GLY A 21 -12.68 -2.77 -4.94
N ASP A 22 -13.81 -3.43 -4.73
CA ASP A 22 -14.24 -3.93 -3.41
C ASP A 22 -13.31 -5.00 -2.80
N ALA A 23 -12.46 -5.63 -3.61
CA ALA A 23 -11.46 -6.59 -3.14
C ALA A 23 -10.19 -5.91 -2.61
N ALA A 24 -10.00 -4.60 -2.85
CA ALA A 24 -8.82 -3.88 -2.38
C ALA A 24 -8.83 -3.76 -0.85
N ARG A 25 -7.68 -4.03 -0.22
CA ARG A 25 -7.50 -3.96 1.24
C ARG A 25 -6.18 -3.28 1.55
N TYR A 26 -6.24 -2.15 2.26
CA TYR A 26 -5.07 -1.55 2.88
C TYR A 26 -4.89 -2.11 4.30
N ALA A 27 -3.81 -2.85 4.51
CA ALA A 27 -3.56 -3.56 5.76
C ALA A 27 -3.11 -2.65 6.93
N GLY A 28 -2.75 -1.38 6.70
CA GLY A 28 -2.40 -0.43 7.78
C GLY A 28 -1.44 -1.01 8.82
N GLU A 29 -1.79 -0.88 10.11
CA GLU A 29 -1.00 -1.39 11.24
C GLU A 29 -0.85 -2.92 11.24
N VAL A 30 -1.86 -3.65 10.77
CA VAL A 30 -1.82 -5.12 10.74
C VAL A 30 -0.84 -5.65 9.68
N ALA A 31 -0.33 -4.79 8.80
CA ALA A 31 0.79 -5.11 7.90
C ALA A 31 2.11 -5.37 8.65
N PHE A 32 2.18 -5.03 9.95
CA PHE A 32 3.38 -5.10 10.76
C PHE A 32 3.24 -6.05 11.98
N PRO A 33 2.88 -7.33 11.78
CA PRO A 33 2.58 -8.25 12.88
C PRO A 33 3.77 -8.49 13.81
N ARG A 34 5.01 -8.35 13.32
CA ARG A 34 6.22 -8.48 14.12
C ARG A 34 6.36 -7.40 15.22
N PHE A 35 5.65 -6.28 15.08
CA PHE A 35 5.68 -5.18 16.05
C PHE A 35 4.42 -5.11 16.90
N SER A 36 3.46 -6.04 16.70
CA SER A 36 2.30 -6.16 17.57
C SER A 36 2.76 -6.59 18.96
N PHE A 37 2.33 -5.85 19.99
CA PHE A 37 2.64 -6.15 21.37
C PHE A 37 1.77 -7.34 21.81
N GLU A 38 2.33 -8.55 21.79
CA GLU A 38 1.75 -9.68 22.53
C GLU A 38 2.09 -9.46 24.01
N GLY A 39 1.09 -9.04 24.78
CA GLY A 39 1.12 -9.05 26.25
C GLY A 39 0.77 -10.43 26.78
#